data_AF-E1SQI6-F1
#
_entry.id   AF-E1SQI6-F1
#
_cell.length_a   1.000
_cell.length_b   1.000
_cell.length_c   1.000
_cell.angle_alpha   90.00
_cell.angle_beta   90.00
_cell.angle_gamma   90.00
#
_symmetry.space_group_name_H-M   'P 1'
#
loop_
_entity.id
_entity.type
_entity.pdbx_description
1 polymer ?
#
loop_
_entity_poly.entity_id
_entity_poly.type
_entity_poly.pdbx_seq_one_letter_code
_entity_poly.pdbx_strand_id
1 'polypeptide(L)'
;MSELKKHSLKEMISEDQINTILDNLAEQINRDYADVDNLLLVGLLKGSVVFMTDLARRLKGDIRFDFMTASSYGNGTESSGEVKIVMDLANNIHGRHVMLVEDIIDTGRTLAKTRELLMTREPASLKICTFLDKPERRVTDVPVDYVGIQIPDEFVVGYGLDYAERYRQLPYIATVIHHDEA
;
A
#
# COMPACT_ATOMS: atom_id res chain seq x y z
N MET A 1 28.62 9.02 -6.82
CA MET A 1 29.30 7.72 -6.65
C MET A 1 29.58 7.36 -5.17
N SER A 2 29.12 8.13 -4.17
CA SER A 2 29.47 7.89 -2.75
C SER A 2 28.37 7.30 -1.86
N GLU A 3 27.09 7.26 -2.26
CA GLU A 3 26.01 6.76 -1.37
C GLU A 3 25.66 5.28 -1.50
N LEU A 4 25.93 4.64 -2.65
CA LEU A 4 25.60 3.21 -2.86
C LEU A 4 26.45 2.23 -2.05
N LYS A 5 27.43 2.70 -1.25
CA LYS A 5 28.29 1.85 -0.43
C LYS A 5 27.82 1.64 1.01
N LYS A 6 26.73 2.28 1.45
CA LYS A 6 26.27 2.24 2.86
C LYS A 6 25.32 1.09 3.17
N HIS A 7 24.78 0.43 2.15
CA HIS A 7 23.89 -0.70 2.32
C HIS A 7 23.95 -1.64 1.12
N SER A 8 23.62 -2.90 1.35
CA SER A 8 23.35 -3.90 0.31
C SER A 8 21.87 -4.26 0.31
N LEU A 9 21.43 -4.85 -0.80
CA LEU A 9 20.07 -5.38 -0.95
C LEU A 9 20.13 -6.90 -0.96
N LYS A 10 19.27 -7.53 -0.16
CA LYS A 10 19.04 -8.97 -0.20
C LYS A 10 17.61 -9.20 -0.65
N GLU A 11 17.43 -9.89 -1.78
CA GLU A 11 16.10 -10.25 -2.26
C GLU A 11 15.33 -11.03 -1.17
N MET A 12 14.10 -10.60 -0.94
CA MET A 12 13.19 -11.16 0.06
C MET A 12 11.98 -11.81 -0.62
N ILE A 13 11.43 -11.15 -1.64
CA ILE A 13 10.28 -11.64 -2.42
C ILE A 13 10.58 -11.41 -3.90
N SER A 14 10.72 -12.49 -4.66
CA SER A 14 10.99 -12.44 -6.10
C SER A 14 9.78 -11.95 -6.91
N GLU A 15 10.01 -11.55 -8.15
CA GLU A 15 8.94 -11.16 -9.08
C GLU A 15 7.92 -12.28 -9.30
N ASP A 16 8.35 -13.55 -9.37
CA ASP A 16 7.45 -14.71 -9.49
C ASP A 16 6.56 -14.90 -8.26
N GLN A 17 7.12 -14.69 -7.06
CA GLN A 17 6.35 -14.73 -5.81
C GLN A 17 5.33 -13.59 -5.77
N ILE A 18 5.71 -12.39 -6.20
CA ILE A 18 4.79 -11.25 -6.33
C ILE A 18 3.62 -11.60 -7.26
N ASN A 19 3.91 -12.16 -8.44
CA ASN A 19 2.86 -12.56 -9.38
C ASN A 19 1.90 -13.59 -8.77
N THR A 20 2.43 -14.57 -8.03
CA THR A 20 1.60 -15.56 -7.33
C THR A 20 0.70 -14.92 -6.26
N ILE A 21 1.24 -13.97 -5.48
CA ILE A 21 0.47 -13.23 -4.48
C ILE A 21 -0.65 -12.41 -5.15
N LEU A 22 -0.34 -11.74 -6.26
CA LEU A 22 -1.32 -10.95 -7.02
C LEU A 22 -2.45 -11.81 -7.56
N ASP A 23 -2.16 -13.00 -8.07
CA ASP A 23 -3.18 -13.91 -8.60
C ASP A 23 -4.13 -14.37 -7.47
N ASN A 24 -3.58 -14.72 -6.30
CA ASN A 24 -4.37 -15.09 -5.13
C ASN A 24 -5.24 -13.93 -4.61
N LEU A 25 -4.70 -12.70 -4.58
CA LEU A 25 -5.46 -11.51 -4.20
C LEU A 25 -6.59 -11.23 -5.20
N ALA A 26 -6.26 -11.26 -6.49
CA ALA A 26 -7.22 -11.00 -7.56
C ALA A 26 -8.34 -12.03 -7.56
N GLU A 27 -8.06 -13.32 -7.32
CA GLU A 27 -9.10 -14.35 -7.21
C GLU A 27 -10.10 -14.03 -6.08
N GLN A 28 -9.59 -13.63 -4.90
CA GLN A 28 -10.43 -13.27 -3.77
C GLN A 28 -11.29 -12.04 -4.07
N ILE A 29 -10.68 -10.98 -4.60
CA ILE A 29 -11.36 -9.72 -4.89
C ILE A 29 -12.40 -9.92 -6.00
N ASN A 30 -12.06 -10.65 -7.06
CA ASN A 30 -12.99 -10.93 -8.16
C ASN A 30 -14.23 -11.70 -7.70
N ARG A 31 -14.08 -12.58 -6.72
CA ARG A 31 -15.22 -13.31 -6.14
C ARG A 31 -16.08 -12.39 -5.28
N ASP A 32 -15.46 -11.59 -4.42
CA ASP A 32 -16.16 -10.72 -3.47
C ASP A 32 -16.88 -9.55 -4.16
N TYR A 33 -16.39 -9.13 -5.33
CA TYR A 33 -16.92 -8.03 -6.13
C TYR A 33 -17.54 -8.49 -7.46
N ALA A 34 -17.91 -9.78 -7.58
CA ALA A 34 -18.44 -10.34 -8.83
C ALA A 34 -19.69 -9.60 -9.37
N ASP A 35 -20.52 -9.08 -8.45
CA ASP A 35 -21.76 -8.36 -8.76
C ASP A 35 -21.60 -6.83 -8.70
N VAL A 36 -20.37 -6.33 -8.60
CA VAL A 36 -20.06 -4.90 -8.53
C VAL A 36 -19.42 -4.43 -9.83
N ASP A 37 -20.07 -3.47 -10.51
CA ASP A 37 -19.66 -2.95 -11.81
C ASP A 37 -19.08 -1.53 -11.74
N ASN A 38 -18.59 -1.10 -10.58
CA ASN A 38 -18.09 0.27 -10.40
C ASN A 38 -17.02 0.42 -9.30
N LEU A 39 -16.22 -0.63 -9.07
CA LEU A 39 -15.20 -0.64 -8.02
C LEU A 39 -14.15 0.46 -8.26
N LEU A 40 -13.99 1.35 -7.28
CA LEU A 40 -12.97 2.38 -7.27
C LEU A 40 -11.77 1.94 -6.45
N LEU A 41 -10.63 1.74 -7.11
CA LEU A 41 -9.35 1.58 -6.46
C LEU A 41 -8.78 2.96 -6.11
N VAL A 42 -8.40 3.14 -4.85
CA VAL A 42 -7.77 4.37 -4.35
C VAL A 42 -6.36 4.04 -3.90
N GLY A 43 -5.37 4.45 -4.69
CA GLY A 43 -3.96 4.27 -4.36
C GLY A 43 -3.43 5.37 -3.45
N LEU A 44 -2.84 5.00 -2.32
CA LEU A 44 -2.11 5.94 -1.47
C LEU A 44 -0.71 6.17 -2.05
N LEU A 45 -0.49 7.38 -2.58
CA LEU A 45 0.76 7.70 -3.26
C LEU A 45 1.92 7.84 -2.27
N LYS A 46 3.14 7.46 -2.68
CA LYS A 46 3.52 7.01 -4.04
C LYS A 46 3.66 5.50 -4.16
N GLY A 47 3.92 4.81 -3.04
CA GLY A 47 4.43 3.45 -3.06
C GLY A 47 3.43 2.42 -3.58
N SER A 48 2.13 2.63 -3.33
CA SER A 48 1.06 1.74 -3.81
C SER A 48 0.91 1.65 -5.33
N VAL A 49 1.49 2.58 -6.12
CA VAL A 49 1.23 2.68 -7.56
C VAL A 49 1.52 1.37 -8.29
N VAL A 50 2.69 0.79 -8.07
CA VAL A 50 3.13 -0.43 -8.77
C VAL A 50 2.20 -1.59 -8.43
N PHE A 51 1.96 -1.81 -7.14
CA PHE A 51 1.04 -2.84 -6.67
C PHE A 51 -0.39 -2.65 -7.22
N MET A 52 -0.94 -1.44 -7.13
CA MET A 52 -2.29 -1.13 -7.58
C MET A 52 -2.46 -1.39 -9.07
N THR A 53 -1.51 -0.98 -9.92
CA THR A 53 -1.59 -1.22 -11.36
C THR A 53 -1.49 -2.69 -11.72
N ASP A 54 -0.69 -3.45 -10.97
CA ASP A 54 -0.45 -4.88 -11.23
C ASP A 54 -1.62 -5.74 -10.77
N LEU A 55 -2.24 -5.37 -9.65
CA LEU A 55 -3.48 -5.95 -9.15
C LEU A 55 -4.64 -5.65 -10.10
N ALA A 56 -4.82 -4.38 -10.48
CA ALA A 56 -5.94 -3.96 -11.32
C ALA A 56 -6.01 -4.69 -12.66
N ARG A 57 -4.85 -4.99 -13.28
CA ARG A 57 -4.77 -5.78 -14.52
C ARG A 57 -5.30 -7.21 -14.40
N ARG A 58 -5.48 -7.72 -13.18
CA ARG A 58 -6.01 -9.06 -12.86
C ARG A 58 -7.44 -9.03 -12.35
N LEU A 59 -7.99 -7.84 -12.09
CA LEU A 59 -9.37 -7.67 -11.68
C LEU A 59 -10.32 -7.70 -12.89
N LYS A 60 -11.54 -8.16 -12.66
CA LYS A 60 -12.64 -8.23 -13.63
C LYS A 60 -13.64 -7.12 -13.33
N GLY A 61 -14.32 -6.62 -14.36
CA GLY A 61 -15.35 -5.58 -14.24
C GLY A 61 -14.88 -4.18 -14.65
N ASP A 62 -15.72 -3.16 -14.41
CA ASP A 62 -15.36 -1.74 -14.59
C ASP A 62 -14.60 -1.27 -13.34
N ILE A 63 -13.27 -1.21 -13.48
CA ILE A 63 -12.35 -0.78 -12.42
C ILE A 63 -11.92 0.66 -12.69
N ARG A 64 -12.16 1.53 -11.70
CA ARG A 64 -11.77 2.95 -11.75
C ARG A 64 -10.63 3.24 -10.80
N PHE A 65 -9.82 4.23 -11.13
CA PHE A 65 -8.65 4.61 -10.35
C PHE A 65 -8.85 6.03 -9.81
N ASP A 66 -8.50 6.21 -8.54
CA ASP A 66 -8.25 7.51 -7.94
C ASP A 66 -6.99 7.42 -7.06
N PHE A 67 -6.45 8.55 -6.68
CA PHE A 67 -5.23 8.61 -5.91
C PHE A 67 -5.38 9.63 -4.78
N MET A 68 -4.71 9.35 -3.67
CA MET A 68 -4.65 10.26 -2.54
C MET A 68 -3.23 10.36 -2.02
N THR A 69 -2.84 11.51 -1.48
CA THR A 69 -1.58 11.67 -0.77
C THR A 69 -1.87 12.17 0.64
N ALA A 70 -1.49 11.36 1.61
CA ALA A 70 -1.57 11.66 3.03
C ALA A 70 -0.15 11.81 3.57
N SER A 71 0.10 12.86 4.35
CA SER A 71 1.37 13.05 5.08
C SER A 71 1.09 13.10 6.57
N SER A 72 1.92 12.44 7.38
CA SER A 72 1.85 12.60 8.83
C SER A 72 2.38 13.99 9.22
N TYR A 73 1.73 14.68 10.16
CA TYR A 73 2.30 15.89 10.73
C TYR A 73 3.48 15.51 11.65
N GLY A 74 4.68 16.08 11.39
CA GLY A 74 5.87 15.91 12.21
C GLY A 74 7.16 15.84 11.40
N ASN A 75 8.16 16.68 11.72
CA ASN A 75 9.48 16.69 11.08
C ASN A 75 10.42 15.58 11.61
N GLY A 76 9.89 14.44 12.10
CA GLY A 76 10.67 13.39 12.74
C GLY A 76 10.06 11.98 12.57
N THR A 77 10.77 10.96 13.06
CA THR A 77 10.40 9.53 12.98
C THR A 77 9.18 9.13 13.82
N GLU A 78 8.56 10.06 14.55
CA GLU A 78 7.34 9.85 15.32
C GLU A 78 6.19 10.64 14.70
N SER A 79 5.11 9.96 14.32
CA SER A 79 3.92 10.62 13.80
C SER A 79 3.09 11.21 14.94
N SER A 80 2.66 12.47 14.78
CA SER A 80 1.72 13.13 15.72
C SER A 80 0.32 12.50 15.73
N GLY A 81 0.07 11.52 14.87
CA GLY A 81 -1.25 10.88 14.69
C GLY A 81 -2.23 11.71 13.87
N GLU A 82 -1.92 12.97 13.54
CA GLU A 82 -2.67 13.75 12.58
C GLU A 82 -2.13 13.51 11.16
N VAL A 83 -3.07 13.34 10.21
CA VAL A 83 -2.77 13.17 8.79
C VAL A 83 -3.22 14.42 8.03
N LYS A 84 -2.30 15.04 7.30
CA LYS A 84 -2.58 16.10 6.34
C LYS A 84 -2.83 15.49 4.97
N ILE A 85 -3.98 15.80 4.39
CA ILE A 85 -4.24 15.51 2.98
C ILE A 85 -3.47 16.53 2.12
N VAL A 86 -2.54 16.04 1.33
CA VAL A 86 -1.75 16.83 0.37
C VAL A 86 -2.45 16.85 -0.99
N MET A 87 -2.99 15.70 -1.38
CA MET A 87 -3.79 15.52 -2.58
C MET A 87 -4.99 14.68 -2.23
N ASP A 88 -6.19 15.21 -2.46
CA ASP A 88 -7.46 14.54 -2.21
C ASP A 88 -7.95 13.80 -3.46
N LEU A 89 -8.93 12.92 -3.29
CA LEU A 89 -9.62 12.23 -4.37
C LEU A 89 -10.22 13.21 -5.37
N ALA A 90 -10.07 12.92 -6.66
CA ALA A 90 -10.71 13.71 -7.71
C ALA A 90 -12.21 13.42 -7.81
N ASN A 91 -12.64 12.21 -7.42
CA ASN A 91 -14.00 11.74 -7.60
C ASN A 91 -14.77 11.68 -6.27
N ASN A 92 -16.08 11.95 -6.34
CA ASN A 92 -16.98 11.67 -5.24
C ASN A 92 -17.15 10.15 -5.05
N ILE A 93 -17.02 9.69 -3.81
CA ILE A 93 -17.13 8.29 -3.42
C ILE A 93 -18.44 7.91 -2.72
N HIS A 94 -19.37 8.85 -2.52
CA HIS A 94 -20.70 8.57 -1.95
C HIS A 94 -21.36 7.42 -2.73
N GLY A 95 -21.82 6.40 -2.00
CA GLY A 95 -22.50 5.24 -2.57
C GLY A 95 -21.65 4.39 -3.51
N ARG A 96 -20.32 4.58 -3.54
CA ARG A 96 -19.41 3.74 -4.34
C ARG A 96 -18.79 2.63 -3.52
N HIS A 97 -18.48 1.53 -4.18
CA HIS A 97 -17.57 0.53 -3.64
C HIS A 97 -16.14 1.01 -3.81
N VAL A 98 -15.43 1.19 -2.71
CA VAL A 98 -14.05 1.71 -2.67
C VAL A 98 -13.13 0.67 -2.07
N MET A 99 -11.97 0.47 -2.70
CA MET A 99 -10.86 -0.30 -2.16
C MET A 99 -9.65 0.61 -2.04
N LEU A 100 -9.21 0.87 -0.80
CA LEU A 100 -7.93 1.49 -0.55
C LEU A 100 -6.82 0.48 -0.83
N VAL A 101 -5.85 0.89 -1.63
CA VAL A 101 -4.70 0.07 -2.02
C VAL A 101 -3.44 0.72 -1.43
N GLU A 102 -2.76 -0.04 -0.58
CA GLU A 102 -1.52 0.36 0.11
C GLU A 102 -0.39 -0.62 -0.25
N ASP A 103 0.85 -0.14 -0.32
CA ASP A 103 2.01 -1.01 -0.55
C ASP A 103 2.43 -1.77 0.72
N ILE A 104 2.45 -1.11 1.87
CA ILE A 104 2.83 -1.70 3.14
C ILE A 104 2.03 -1.10 4.29
N ILE A 105 1.53 -1.96 5.18
CA ILE A 105 1.00 -1.51 6.46
C ILE A 105 1.99 -1.82 7.59
N ASP A 106 2.42 -0.74 8.22
CA ASP A 106 3.34 -0.75 9.35
C ASP A 106 2.57 -0.44 10.66
N THR A 107 2.69 0.77 11.19
CA THR A 107 1.95 1.19 12.39
C THR A 107 0.42 1.20 12.22
N GLY A 108 -0.06 1.35 10.99
CA GLY A 108 -1.48 1.48 10.65
C GLY A 108 -2.09 2.87 10.91
N ARG A 109 -1.35 3.83 11.49
CA ARG A 109 -1.89 5.15 11.88
C ARG A 109 -2.42 5.95 10.70
N THR A 110 -1.60 6.12 9.66
CA THR A 110 -1.99 6.88 8.45
C THR A 110 -3.23 6.25 7.81
N LEU A 111 -3.20 4.93 7.63
CA LEU A 111 -4.30 4.19 7.02
C LEU A 111 -5.59 4.26 7.84
N ALA A 112 -5.53 4.17 9.18
CA ALA A 112 -6.68 4.32 10.06
C ALA A 112 -7.36 5.69 9.87
N LYS A 113 -6.57 6.77 9.85
CA LYS A 113 -7.06 8.14 9.69
C LYS A 113 -7.61 8.40 8.29
N THR A 114 -6.92 7.91 7.26
CA THR A 114 -7.41 7.98 5.88
C THR A 114 -8.74 7.23 5.75
N ARG A 115 -8.85 6.03 6.33
CA ARG A 115 -10.10 5.26 6.35
C ARG A 115 -11.21 6.02 7.08
N GLU A 116 -10.96 6.55 8.27
CA GLU A 116 -11.93 7.37 9.03
C GLU A 116 -12.45 8.53 8.18
N LEU A 117 -11.57 9.29 7.52
CA LEU A 117 -11.92 10.40 6.66
C LEU A 117 -12.76 9.97 5.45
N LEU A 118 -12.42 8.87 4.79
CA LEU A 118 -13.16 8.40 3.62
C LEU A 118 -14.53 7.82 3.99
N MET A 119 -14.66 7.23 5.18
CA MET A 119 -15.95 6.76 5.69
C MET A 119 -16.95 7.92 5.90
N THR A 120 -16.49 9.14 6.22
CA THR A 120 -17.40 10.30 6.35
C THR A 120 -17.98 10.75 5.02
N ARG A 121 -17.50 10.22 3.89
CA ARG A 121 -18.02 10.48 2.54
C ARG A 121 -19.09 9.46 2.12
N GLU A 122 -19.46 8.56 3.02
CA GLU A 122 -20.56 7.60 2.86
C GLU A 122 -20.41 6.68 1.62
N PRO A 123 -19.26 5.99 1.45
CA PRO A 123 -19.15 4.97 0.41
C PRO A 123 -20.11 3.81 0.68
N ALA A 124 -20.54 3.11 -0.37
CA ALA A 124 -21.34 1.89 -0.23
C ALA A 124 -20.57 0.78 0.49
N SER A 125 -19.26 0.70 0.25
CA SER A 125 -18.32 -0.09 1.05
C SER A 125 -16.92 0.53 0.97
N LEU A 126 -16.14 0.41 2.04
CA LEU A 126 -14.73 0.75 2.04
C LEU A 126 -13.91 -0.43 2.57
N LYS A 127 -13.15 -1.08 1.69
CA LYS A 127 -12.22 -2.16 2.03
C LYS A 127 -10.78 -1.72 1.86
N ILE A 128 -9.86 -2.42 2.52
CA ILE A 128 -8.41 -2.19 2.46
C ILE A 128 -7.73 -3.42 1.88
N CYS A 129 -6.87 -3.19 0.89
CA CYS A 129 -5.97 -4.16 0.30
C CYS A 129 -4.52 -3.67 0.46
N THR A 130 -3.67 -4.48 1.07
CA THR A 130 -2.24 -4.19 1.16
C THR A 130 -1.41 -5.29 0.53
N PHE A 131 -0.28 -4.93 -0.07
CA PHE A 131 0.68 -5.94 -0.52
C PHE A 131 1.44 -6.54 0.67
N LEU A 132 2.06 -5.71 1.50
CA LEU A 132 2.80 -6.12 2.70
C LEU A 132 2.06 -5.73 3.99
N ASP A 133 2.14 -6.59 5.00
CA ASP A 133 1.65 -6.32 6.35
C ASP A 133 2.71 -6.69 7.39
N LYS A 134 2.98 -5.76 8.32
CA LYS A 134 3.86 -5.93 9.48
C LYS A 134 3.04 -5.96 10.77
N PRO A 135 2.40 -7.09 11.11
CA PRO A 135 1.48 -7.15 12.25
C PRO A 135 2.15 -6.81 13.59
N GLU A 136 3.45 -7.11 13.75
CA GLU A 136 4.18 -6.82 14.99
C GLU A 136 4.42 -5.33 15.25
N ARG A 137 4.29 -4.47 14.24
CA ARG A 137 4.43 -3.01 14.37
C ARG A 137 3.10 -2.29 14.53
N ARG A 138 2.00 -3.03 14.55
CA ARG A 138 0.65 -2.48 14.67
C ARG A 138 0.50 -1.72 15.99
N VAL A 139 0.11 -0.44 15.92
CA VAL A 139 -0.19 0.38 17.11
C VAL A 139 -1.61 0.93 17.13
N THR A 140 -2.38 0.68 16.07
CA THR A 140 -3.80 1.01 15.98
C THR A 140 -4.52 -0.10 15.23
N ASP A 141 -5.75 -0.39 15.63
CA ASP A 141 -6.58 -1.36 14.93
C ASP A 141 -7.04 -0.77 13.58
N VAL A 142 -6.91 -1.56 12.52
CA VAL A 142 -7.38 -1.23 11.17
C VAL A 142 -7.84 -2.53 10.53
N PRO A 143 -9.10 -2.62 10.07
CA PRO A 143 -9.56 -3.79 9.35
C PRO A 143 -8.86 -3.85 7.99
N VAL A 144 -8.03 -4.87 7.79
CA VAL A 144 -7.37 -5.14 6.51
C VAL A 144 -8.08 -6.33 5.87
N ASP A 145 -8.79 -6.08 4.78
CA ASP A 145 -9.64 -7.08 4.13
C ASP A 145 -8.84 -8.05 3.25
N TYR A 146 -7.79 -7.54 2.59
CA TYR A 146 -6.92 -8.32 1.70
C TYR A 146 -5.46 -8.04 2.03
N VAL A 147 -4.73 -9.10 2.36
CA VAL A 147 -3.28 -9.05 2.66
C VAL A 147 -2.56 -9.92 1.65
N GLY A 148 -1.61 -9.33 0.92
CA GLY A 148 -0.76 -10.07 0.00
C GLY A 148 0.14 -11.06 0.75
N ILE A 149 0.96 -10.53 1.64
CA ILE A 149 1.84 -11.33 2.50
C ILE A 149 2.18 -10.58 3.79
N GLN A 150 2.30 -11.34 4.89
CA GLN A 150 2.85 -10.82 6.15
C GLN A 150 4.37 -10.99 6.17
N ILE A 151 5.07 -9.95 6.60
CA ILE A 151 6.53 -9.93 6.70
C ILE A 151 6.99 -9.53 8.12
N PRO A 152 8.18 -9.97 8.55
CA PRO A 152 8.81 -9.42 9.75
C PRO A 152 9.14 -7.93 9.60
N ASP A 153 9.52 -7.29 10.69
CA ASP A 153 9.98 -5.92 10.74
C ASP A 153 11.38 -5.76 10.14
N GLU A 154 11.42 -5.84 8.82
CA GLU A 154 12.61 -5.59 8.01
C GLU A 154 12.43 -4.32 7.20
N PHE A 155 13.49 -3.52 7.04
CA PHE A 155 13.43 -2.35 6.17
C PHE A 155 13.53 -2.81 4.71
N VAL A 156 12.44 -2.66 3.96
CA VAL A 156 12.27 -3.22 2.61
C VAL A 156 12.10 -2.14 1.54
N VAL A 157 12.58 -2.43 0.33
CA VAL A 157 12.47 -1.57 -0.85
C VAL A 157 12.12 -2.40 -2.09
N GLY A 158 11.73 -1.73 -3.17
CA GLY A 158 11.33 -2.39 -4.42
C GLY A 158 9.83 -2.54 -4.54
N TYR A 159 9.37 -2.80 -5.76
CA TYR A 159 7.96 -2.96 -6.08
C TYR A 159 7.09 -1.79 -5.57
N GLY A 160 7.57 -0.56 -5.80
CA GLY A 160 6.95 0.69 -5.35
C GLY A 160 7.51 1.24 -4.03
N LEU A 161 8.02 0.40 -3.13
CA LEU A 161 8.65 0.78 -1.86
C LEU A 161 10.00 1.46 -2.10
N ASP A 162 10.38 2.41 -1.23
CA ASP A 162 11.59 3.20 -1.40
C ASP A 162 12.49 3.31 -0.18
N TYR A 163 13.74 3.67 -0.49
CA TYR A 163 14.66 4.27 0.45
C TYR A 163 15.18 5.57 -0.15
N ALA A 164 14.82 6.70 0.45
CA ALA A 164 15.16 8.05 -0.03
C ALA A 164 14.79 8.27 -1.51
N GLU A 165 13.55 7.90 -1.88
CA GLU A 165 13.00 7.98 -3.25
C GLU A 165 13.70 7.09 -4.28
N ARG A 166 14.52 6.14 -3.84
CA ARG A 166 15.21 5.17 -4.71
C ARG A 166 14.58 3.78 -4.58
N TYR A 167 14.90 2.92 -5.55
CA TYR A 167 14.58 1.49 -5.60
C TYR A 167 13.12 1.12 -5.90
N ARG A 168 12.19 2.08 -5.97
CA ARG A 168 10.77 1.82 -6.32
C ARG A 168 10.59 0.96 -7.58
N GLN A 169 11.48 1.12 -8.56
CA GLN A 169 11.41 0.47 -9.86
C GLN A 169 11.86 -1.00 -9.88
N LEU A 170 12.40 -1.54 -8.77
CA LEU A 170 12.81 -2.94 -8.73
C LEU A 170 11.57 -3.84 -8.87
N PRO A 171 11.62 -4.92 -9.67
CA PRO A 171 10.48 -5.81 -9.89
C PRO A 171 10.28 -6.83 -8.75
N TYR A 172 11.14 -6.80 -7.74
CA TYR A 172 11.15 -7.65 -6.56
C TYR A 172 11.20 -6.77 -5.31
N ILE A 173 10.98 -7.38 -4.15
CA ILE A 173 11.18 -6.73 -2.85
C ILE A 173 12.46 -7.25 -2.22
N ALA A 174 13.27 -6.33 -1.70
CA ALA A 174 14.51 -6.64 -1.03
C ALA A 174 14.61 -5.95 0.33
N THR A 175 15.23 -6.65 1.26
CA THR A 175 15.66 -6.11 2.54
C THR A 175 16.92 -5.29 2.37
N VAL A 176 16.95 -4.12 2.98
CA VAL A 176 18.13 -3.24 3.06
C VAL A 176 18.99 -3.69 4.24
N ILE A 177 20.22 -4.07 3.95
CA ILE A 177 21.22 -4.44 4.95
C ILE A 177 22.20 -3.29 5.08
N HIS A 178 22.14 -2.56 6.19
CA HIS A 178 23.10 -1.50 6.49
C HIS A 178 24.47 -2.09 6.81
N HIS A 179 25.51 -1.46 6.30
CA HIS A 179 26.89 -1.75 6.67
C HIS A 179 27.37 -0.63 7.58
N ASP A 180 27.83 -0.96 8.78
CA ASP A 180 28.46 0.03 9.66
C ASP A 180 29.71 0.59 8.98
N GLU A 181 29.89 1.91 9.06
CA GLU A 181 31.18 2.53 8.77
C GLU A 181 32.13 2.13 9.91
N ALA A 182 33.10 1.27 9.61
CA ALA A 182 34.23 1.00 10.51
C ALA A 182 35.13 2.23 10.64
#